data_AF-A0A4D4N9S0-F1
#
_entry.id   AF-A0A4D4N9S0-F1
#
_cell.length_a   1.000
_cell.length_b   1.000
_cell.length_c   1.000
_cell.angle_alpha   90.00
_cell.angle_beta   90.00
_cell.angle_gamma   90.00
#
_symmetry.space_group_name_H-M   'P 1'
#
loop_
_entity.id
_entity.type
_entity.pdbx_description
1 polymer ?
#
loop_
_entity_poly.entity_id
_entity_poly.type
_entity_poly.pdbx_seq_one_letter_code
_entity_poly.pdbx_strand_id
1 'polypeptide(L)'
;MQISHDEGAFLTMLTRLTGARRAVEVGVFTGYSSLCIARGLPADGHLLACDISEEWTSHAKPYWERAGVADRIELKIGPALETLRALPLEENLDIAFIDADKISYPLYYEELLQRLRPGGLIVLDNVFLAGRALDPACVEPDLEPDHIAIRELNDKIAAAPRVESVMLPVRDGVTLVRKV
;
A
#
# COMPACT_ATOMS: atom_id res chain seq x y z
N MET A 1 4.77 7.93 6.50
CA MET A 1 4.15 8.81 7.55
C MET A 1 2.92 9.48 6.94
N GLN A 2 1.88 9.72 7.75
CA GLN A 2 0.49 9.97 7.33
C GLN A 2 0.32 10.62 5.94
N ILE A 3 -0.48 9.97 5.09
CA ILE A 3 -0.82 10.45 3.75
C ILE A 3 -1.54 11.81 3.77
N SER A 4 -1.44 12.54 2.65
CA SER A 4 -2.15 13.80 2.49
C SER A 4 -3.65 13.58 2.27
N HIS A 5 -4.44 14.65 2.45
CA HIS A 5 -5.90 14.55 2.32
C HIS A 5 -6.35 14.16 0.91
N ASP A 6 -5.69 14.72 -0.10
CA ASP A 6 -5.93 14.44 -1.52
C ASP A 6 -5.56 13.00 -1.89
N GLU A 7 -4.44 12.48 -1.38
CA GLU A 7 -4.06 11.08 -1.55
C GLU A 7 -5.08 10.15 -0.86
N GLY A 8 -5.56 10.50 0.33
CA GLY A 8 -6.62 9.76 1.01
C GLY A 8 -7.93 9.73 0.22
N ALA A 9 -8.34 10.86 -0.37
CA ALA A 9 -9.52 10.93 -1.23
C ALA A 9 -9.34 10.09 -2.51
N PHE A 10 -8.13 10.11 -3.06
CA PHE A 10 -7.76 9.30 -4.21
C PHE A 10 -7.83 7.80 -3.90
N LEU A 11 -7.28 7.34 -2.76
CA LEU A 11 -7.40 5.95 -2.32
C LEU A 11 -8.86 5.51 -2.16
N THR A 12 -9.70 6.32 -1.52
CA THR A 12 -11.15 6.02 -1.41
C THR A 12 -11.79 5.85 -2.80
N MET A 13 -11.43 6.71 -3.76
CA MET A 13 -11.95 6.62 -5.12
C MET A 13 -11.47 5.35 -5.83
N LEU A 14 -10.17 5.03 -5.74
CA LEU A 14 -9.61 3.81 -6.32
C LEU A 14 -10.27 2.55 -5.77
N THR A 15 -10.44 2.45 -4.45
CA THR A 15 -11.12 1.31 -3.80
C THR A 15 -12.54 1.11 -4.33
N ARG A 16 -13.27 2.20 -4.60
CA ARG A 16 -14.62 2.13 -5.18
C ARG A 16 -14.61 1.72 -6.64
N LEU A 17 -13.70 2.30 -7.43
CA LEU A 17 -13.60 2.03 -8.87
C LEU A 17 -13.17 0.60 -9.17
N THR A 18 -12.35 0.00 -8.32
CA THR A 18 -11.96 -1.42 -8.45
C THR A 18 -13.07 -2.38 -8.01
N GLY A 19 -14.13 -1.88 -7.37
CA GLY A 19 -15.17 -2.70 -6.75
C GLY A 19 -14.62 -3.59 -5.63
N ALA A 20 -13.58 -3.13 -4.94
CA ALA A 20 -12.85 -3.94 -3.97
C ALA A 20 -13.73 -4.38 -2.80
N ARG A 21 -13.57 -5.63 -2.40
CA ARG A 21 -14.18 -6.25 -1.22
C ARG A 21 -13.11 -6.76 -0.27
N ARG A 22 -11.95 -7.19 -0.79
CA ARG A 22 -10.81 -7.66 0.00
C ARG A 22 -9.62 -6.74 -0.26
N ALA A 23 -9.22 -6.03 0.79
CA ALA A 23 -8.12 -5.08 0.75
C ALA A 23 -7.03 -5.48 1.76
N VAL A 24 -5.79 -5.14 1.44
CA VAL A 24 -4.65 -5.24 2.37
C VAL A 24 -3.94 -3.90 2.42
N GLU A 25 -3.54 -3.48 3.61
CA GLU A 25 -2.67 -2.34 3.83
C GLU A 25 -1.42 -2.78 4.59
N VAL A 26 -0.27 -2.32 4.12
CA VAL A 26 1.03 -2.52 4.77
C VAL A 26 1.55 -1.15 5.21
N GLY A 27 1.53 -0.90 6.52
CA GLY A 27 1.81 0.40 7.12
C GLY A 27 0.52 1.16 7.41
N VAL A 28 0.11 1.16 8.68
CA VAL A 28 -1.13 1.78 9.18
C VAL A 28 -0.84 3.14 9.83
N PHE A 29 0.23 3.20 10.63
CA PHE A 29 0.56 4.35 11.46
C PHE A 29 -0.66 4.81 12.29
N THR A 30 -1.14 6.04 12.09
CA THR A 30 -2.33 6.61 12.76
C THR A 30 -3.65 6.28 12.05
N GLY A 31 -3.62 5.47 10.98
CA GLY A 31 -4.78 4.82 10.36
C GLY A 31 -5.60 5.67 9.39
N TYR A 32 -5.05 6.79 8.89
CA TYR A 32 -5.76 7.66 7.96
C TYR A 32 -6.00 7.00 6.60
N SER A 33 -5.01 6.32 6.05
CA SER A 33 -5.11 5.52 4.82
C SER A 33 -6.07 4.35 5.00
N SER A 34 -6.00 3.61 6.11
CA SER A 34 -6.93 2.51 6.44
C SER A 34 -8.38 2.99 6.47
N LEU A 35 -8.61 4.15 7.08
CA LEU A 35 -9.93 4.80 7.13
C LEU A 35 -10.42 5.14 5.73
N CYS A 36 -9.56 5.68 4.88
CA CYS A 36 -9.90 6.03 3.50
C CYS A 36 -10.21 4.80 2.63
N ILE A 37 -9.42 3.73 2.75
CA ILE A 37 -9.68 2.45 2.06
C ILE A 37 -11.01 1.87 2.55
N ALA A 38 -11.22 1.79 3.87
CA ALA A 38 -12.45 1.28 4.46
C ALA A 38 -13.71 2.09 4.08
N ARG A 39 -13.60 3.40 3.85
CA ARG A 39 -14.69 4.22 3.29
C ARG A 39 -15.02 3.89 1.83
N GLY A 40 -14.08 3.32 1.10
CA GLY A 40 -14.26 2.89 -0.28
C GLY A 40 -14.86 1.49 -0.41
N LEU A 41 -14.68 0.65 0.62
CA LEU A 41 -15.23 -0.71 0.67
C LEU A 41 -16.76 -0.72 0.88
N PRO A 42 -17.46 -1.76 0.39
CA PRO A 42 -18.84 -2.02 0.78
C PRO A 42 -18.93 -2.48 2.24
N ALA A 43 -20.15 -2.55 2.80
CA ALA A 43 -20.38 -2.94 4.19
C ALA A 43 -19.92 -4.37 4.52
N ASP A 44 -19.89 -5.26 3.53
CA ASP A 44 -19.38 -6.63 3.62
C ASP A 44 -17.94 -6.77 3.11
N GLY A 45 -17.26 -5.64 2.89
CA GLY A 45 -15.85 -5.60 2.57
C GLY A 45 -14.99 -5.85 3.81
N HIS A 46 -13.70 -6.07 3.57
CA HIS A 46 -12.72 -6.34 4.60
C HIS A 46 -11.36 -5.78 4.21
N LEU A 47 -10.73 -5.05 5.12
CA LEU A 47 -9.38 -4.54 5.07
C LEU A 47 -8.54 -5.24 6.13
N LEU A 48 -7.52 -5.98 5.70
CA LEU A 48 -6.45 -6.43 6.58
C LEU A 48 -5.38 -5.32 6.65
N ALA A 49 -5.27 -4.68 7.81
CA ALA A 49 -4.35 -3.58 8.07
C ALA A 49 -3.16 -4.08 8.89
N CYS A 50 -1.95 -4.06 8.32
CA CYS A 50 -0.74 -4.60 8.94
C CYS A 50 0.18 -3.48 9.43
N ASP A 51 0.58 -3.54 10.70
CA ASP A 51 1.57 -2.62 11.27
C ASP A 51 2.39 -3.31 12.37
N ILE A 52 3.59 -2.80 12.66
CA ILE A 52 4.41 -3.31 13.77
C ILE A 52 4.16 -2.55 15.08
N SER A 53 3.65 -1.30 15.01
CA SER A 53 3.52 -0.41 16.15
C SER A 53 2.11 -0.41 16.72
N GLU A 54 1.95 -1.04 17.89
CA GLU A 54 0.72 -0.90 18.67
C GLU A 54 0.51 0.54 19.17
N GLU A 55 1.60 1.24 19.52
CA GLU A 55 1.57 2.63 19.99
C GLU A 55 0.87 3.55 18.97
N TRP A 56 1.34 3.57 17.72
CA TRP A 56 0.77 4.45 16.69
C TRP A 56 -0.65 4.03 16.30
N THR A 57 -0.87 2.74 16.13
CA THR A 57 -2.18 2.22 15.69
C THR A 57 -3.25 2.30 16.77
N SER A 58 -2.88 2.47 18.05
CA SER A 58 -3.84 2.77 19.13
C SER A 58 -4.61 4.07 18.86
N HIS A 59 -4.00 5.02 18.14
CA HIS A 59 -4.66 6.26 17.74
C HIS A 59 -5.68 6.05 16.62
N ALA A 60 -5.57 4.99 15.84
CA ALA A 60 -6.41 4.77 14.65
C ALA A 60 -7.85 4.34 15.01
N LYS A 61 -7.99 3.40 15.96
CA LYS A 61 -9.27 2.76 16.30
C LYS A 61 -10.39 3.76 16.64
N PRO A 62 -10.19 4.79 17.50
CA PRO A 62 -11.24 5.75 17.80
C PRO A 62 -11.73 6.52 16.56
N TYR A 63 -10.87 6.78 15.58
CA TYR A 63 -11.27 7.46 14.34
C TYR A 63 -12.01 6.53 13.38
N TRP A 64 -11.63 5.26 13.32
CA TRP A 64 -12.36 4.24 12.55
C TRP A 64 -13.78 4.04 13.08
N GLU A 65 -13.93 3.99 14.41
CA GLU A 65 -15.24 3.92 15.08
C GLU A 65 -16.09 5.15 14.80
N ARG A 66 -15.52 6.35 15.00
CA ARG A 66 -16.20 7.63 14.70
C ARG A 66 -16.62 7.76 13.24
N ALA A 67 -15.87 7.15 12.32
CA ALA A 67 -16.18 7.14 10.90
C ALA A 67 -17.19 6.04 10.50
N GLY A 68 -17.57 5.13 11.42
CA GLY A 68 -18.48 4.02 11.14
C GLY A 68 -17.88 2.99 10.17
N VAL A 69 -16.56 2.78 10.24
CA VAL A 69 -15.82 1.86 9.35
C VAL A 69 -14.98 0.83 10.10
N ALA A 70 -14.97 0.84 11.43
CA ALA A 70 -14.17 -0.11 12.21
C ALA A 70 -14.57 -1.58 11.98
N ASP A 71 -15.83 -1.82 11.63
CA ASP A 71 -16.43 -3.14 11.35
C ASP A 71 -15.76 -3.91 10.20
N ARG A 72 -15.08 -3.22 9.28
CA ARG A 72 -14.41 -3.84 8.14
C ARG A 72 -12.89 -3.80 8.21
N ILE A 73 -12.31 -3.32 9.31
CA ILE A 73 -10.85 -3.22 9.45
C ILE A 73 -10.38 -4.25 10.47
N GLU A 74 -9.56 -5.19 10.02
CA GLU A 74 -8.81 -6.09 10.90
C GLU A 74 -7.36 -5.61 11.01
N LEU A 75 -7.00 -5.10 12.19
CA LEU A 75 -5.64 -4.70 12.50
C LEU A 75 -4.82 -5.91 12.97
N LYS A 76 -3.69 -6.17 12.30
CA LYS A 76 -2.67 -7.13 12.73
C LYS A 76 -1.40 -6.41 13.16
N ILE A 77 -1.05 -6.58 14.44
CA ILE A 77 0.21 -6.12 14.99
C ILE A 77 1.27 -7.20 14.83
N GLY A 78 2.37 -6.85 14.16
CA GLY A 78 3.52 -7.72 13.93
C GLY A 78 4.24 -7.38 12.61
N PRO A 79 5.32 -8.10 12.27
CA PRO A 79 5.99 -7.92 10.99
C PRO A 79 5.00 -8.19 9.83
N ALA A 80 4.79 -7.18 8.98
CA ALA A 80 3.83 -7.29 7.89
C ALA A 80 4.15 -8.46 6.94
N LEU A 81 5.45 -8.71 6.69
CA LEU A 81 5.88 -9.79 5.81
C LEU A 81 5.45 -11.18 6.31
N GLU A 82 5.52 -11.40 7.63
CA GLU A 82 5.08 -12.66 8.24
C GLU A 82 3.56 -12.81 8.12
N THR A 83 2.82 -11.71 8.35
CA THR A 83 1.37 -11.69 8.17
C THR A 83 0.98 -12.02 6.73
N LEU A 84 1.63 -11.38 5.75
CA LEU A 84 1.37 -11.65 4.32
C LEU A 84 1.69 -13.10 3.95
N ARG A 85 2.82 -13.65 4.42
CA ARG A 85 3.22 -15.04 4.16
C ARG A 85 2.28 -16.07 4.77
N ALA A 86 1.66 -15.74 5.90
CA ALA A 86 0.66 -16.59 6.53
C ALA A 86 -0.68 -16.61 5.78
N LEU A 87 -0.95 -15.63 4.89
CA LEU A 87 -2.14 -15.65 4.06
C LEU A 87 -2.07 -16.78 3.02
N PRO A 88 -3.19 -17.46 2.73
CA PRO A 88 -3.27 -18.43 1.64
C PRO A 88 -2.78 -17.84 0.32
N LEU A 89 -2.14 -18.67 -0.50
CA LEU A 89 -1.78 -18.33 -1.88
C LEU A 89 -3.00 -18.48 -2.78
N GLU A 90 -3.97 -17.58 -2.61
CA GLU A 90 -5.18 -17.48 -3.41
C GLU A 90 -5.27 -16.10 -4.05
N GLU A 91 -5.61 -16.06 -5.34
CA GLU A 91 -5.75 -14.82 -6.12
C GLU A 91 -7.11 -14.14 -5.89
N ASN A 92 -7.36 -13.72 -4.65
CA ASN A 92 -8.65 -13.18 -4.22
C ASN A 92 -8.55 -11.76 -3.63
N LEU A 93 -7.35 -11.18 -3.60
CA LEU A 93 -7.12 -9.81 -3.16
C LEU A 93 -7.48 -8.82 -4.29
N ASP A 94 -8.31 -7.82 -3.98
CA ASP A 94 -8.79 -6.85 -4.96
C ASP A 94 -7.88 -5.63 -5.05
N ILE A 95 -7.47 -5.10 -3.89
CA ILE A 95 -6.63 -3.93 -3.78
C ILE A 95 -5.63 -4.06 -2.64
N ALA A 96 -4.41 -3.56 -2.82
CA ALA A 96 -3.43 -3.43 -1.75
C ALA A 96 -2.81 -2.03 -1.72
N PHE A 97 -2.48 -1.55 -0.54
CA PHE A 97 -1.74 -0.31 -0.31
C PHE A 97 -0.46 -0.59 0.46
N ILE A 98 0.66 0.00 0.04
CA ILE A 98 1.98 -0.16 0.67
C ILE A 98 2.54 1.23 1.02
N ASP A 99 2.61 1.56 2.31
CA ASP A 99 3.31 2.72 2.90
C ASP A 99 4.04 2.32 4.19
N ALA A 100 5.11 1.52 4.06
CA ALA A 100 5.92 1.02 5.18
C ALA A 100 7.43 1.31 4.99
N ASP A 101 8.30 0.46 5.53
CA ASP A 101 9.74 0.54 5.31
C ASP A 101 10.12 0.19 3.87
N LYS A 102 10.94 1.04 3.25
CA LYS A 102 11.14 1.00 1.80
C LYS A 102 12.04 -0.16 1.36
N ILE A 103 12.97 -0.59 2.21
CA ILE A 103 13.82 -1.76 1.99
C ILE A 103 12.97 -3.03 1.76
N SER A 104 11.86 -3.20 2.49
CA SER A 104 11.01 -4.39 2.34
C SER A 104 9.95 -4.28 1.25
N TYR A 105 9.78 -3.13 0.59
CA TYR A 105 8.77 -2.96 -0.47
C TYR A 105 8.81 -4.04 -1.55
N PRO A 106 9.99 -4.43 -2.11
CA PRO A 106 10.03 -5.49 -3.10
C PRO A 106 9.46 -6.82 -2.61
N LEU A 107 9.60 -7.13 -1.32
CA LEU A 107 9.07 -8.34 -0.72
C LEU A 107 7.55 -8.24 -0.53
N TYR A 108 7.06 -7.11 -0.01
CA TYR A 108 5.62 -6.86 0.13
C TYR A 108 4.91 -6.91 -1.22
N TYR A 109 5.48 -6.24 -2.23
CA TYR A 109 4.96 -6.24 -3.59
C TYR A 109 4.81 -7.65 -4.15
N GLU A 110 5.82 -8.51 -4.02
CA GLU A 110 5.75 -9.88 -4.54
C GLU A 110 4.73 -10.76 -3.80
N GLU A 111 4.66 -10.67 -2.46
CA GLU A 111 3.69 -11.42 -1.67
C GLU A 111 2.25 -11.00 -2.00
N LEU A 112 2.03 -9.70 -2.21
CA LEU A 112 0.73 -9.15 -2.57
C LEU A 112 0.35 -9.49 -4.01
N LEU A 113 1.27 -9.38 -4.96
CA LEU A 113 0.99 -9.64 -6.38
C LEU A 113 0.62 -11.11 -6.65
N GLN A 114 1.19 -12.05 -5.88
CA GLN A 114 0.82 -13.47 -5.94
C GLN A 114 -0.61 -13.74 -5.43
N ARG A 115 -1.14 -12.89 -4.55
CA ARG A 115 -2.49 -13.00 -3.98
C ARG A 115 -3.50 -12.07 -4.65
N LEU A 116 -3.02 -11.14 -5.47
CA LEU A 116 -3.84 -10.23 -6.24
C LEU A 116 -4.57 -10.98 -7.34
N ARG A 117 -5.87 -10.76 -7.48
CA ARG A 117 -6.63 -11.29 -8.62
C ARG A 117 -6.19 -10.64 -9.93
N PRO A 118 -6.41 -11.29 -11.08
CA PRO A 118 -6.34 -10.62 -12.38
C PRO A 118 -7.22 -9.35 -12.39
N GLY A 119 -6.65 -8.25 -12.84
CA GLY A 119 -7.25 -6.92 -12.81
C GLY A 119 -7.30 -6.24 -11.44
N GLY A 120 -6.80 -6.87 -10.37
CA GLY A 120 -6.63 -6.24 -9.06
C GLY A 120 -5.50 -5.20 -9.06
N LEU A 121 -5.45 -4.36 -8.02
CA LEU A 121 -4.61 -3.17 -7.97
C LEU A 121 -3.68 -3.16 -6.74
N ILE A 122 -2.40 -2.88 -6.94
CA ILE A 122 -1.48 -2.50 -5.86
C ILE A 122 -1.19 -1.01 -6.01
N VAL A 123 -1.23 -0.29 -4.90
CA VAL A 123 -0.92 1.13 -4.80
C VAL A 123 0.30 1.28 -3.88
N LEU A 124 1.39 1.84 -4.39
CA LEU A 124 2.63 2.05 -3.64
C LEU A 124 2.83 3.55 -3.40
N ASP A 125 3.00 3.97 -2.14
CA ASP A 125 3.27 5.37 -1.78
C ASP A 125 4.78 5.65 -1.67
N ASN A 126 5.13 6.93 -1.83
CA ASN A 126 6.46 7.53 -1.75
C ASN A 126 7.47 6.96 -2.76
N VAL A 127 7.04 6.67 -3.99
CA VAL A 127 7.92 6.07 -5.00
C VAL A 127 8.96 7.04 -5.57
N PHE A 128 8.88 8.34 -5.23
CA PHE A 128 9.90 9.33 -5.60
C PHE A 128 10.96 9.53 -4.51
N LEU A 129 10.62 9.31 -3.23
CA LEU A 129 11.45 9.60 -2.06
C LEU A 129 12.11 10.98 -2.13
N ALA A 130 11.29 12.03 -2.08
CA ALA A 130 11.70 13.42 -2.26
C ALA A 130 12.43 13.69 -3.59
N GLY A 131 12.09 12.92 -4.63
CA GLY A 131 12.69 12.98 -5.97
C GLY A 131 14.03 12.24 -6.10
N ARG A 132 14.66 11.82 -5.00
CA ARG A 132 15.96 11.16 -5.03
C ARG A 132 15.93 9.81 -5.72
N ALA A 133 14.82 9.08 -5.64
CA ALA A 133 14.70 7.80 -6.34
C ALA A 133 14.74 7.97 -7.86
N LEU A 134 14.37 9.14 -8.41
CA LEU A 134 14.33 9.37 -9.87
C LEU A 134 15.49 10.22 -10.38
N ASP A 135 16.28 10.84 -9.51
CA ASP A 135 17.34 11.77 -9.90
C ASP A 135 18.60 11.03 -10.40
N PRO A 136 18.94 11.08 -11.70
CA PRO A 136 20.13 10.42 -12.23
C PRO A 136 21.44 11.00 -11.68
N ALA A 137 21.42 12.21 -11.11
CA ALA A 137 22.59 12.80 -10.46
C ALA A 137 22.79 12.28 -9.02
N CYS A 138 21.73 11.74 -8.39
CA CYS A 138 21.86 11.04 -7.12
C CYS A 138 22.46 9.65 -7.37
N VAL A 139 23.76 9.51 -7.10
CA VAL A 139 24.54 8.27 -7.22
C VAL A 139 25.21 7.94 -5.90
N GLU A 140 25.74 6.72 -5.76
CA GLU A 140 26.54 6.36 -4.59
C GLU A 140 27.77 7.28 -4.44
N PRO A 141 28.15 7.68 -3.21
CA PRO A 141 27.62 7.20 -1.92
C PRO A 141 26.42 7.98 -1.36
N ASP A 142 25.85 8.93 -2.12
CA ASP A 142 24.77 9.83 -1.64
C ASP A 142 23.38 9.16 -1.61
N LEU A 143 23.26 7.94 -2.14
CA LEU A 143 22.05 7.12 -2.08
C LEU A 143 21.99 6.31 -0.79
N GLU A 144 21.00 6.61 0.03
CA GLU A 144 20.61 5.73 1.13
C GLU A 144 19.98 4.42 0.62
N PRO A 145 20.03 3.31 1.40
CA PRO A 145 19.46 2.03 1.03
C PRO A 145 17.99 2.08 0.57
N ASP A 146 17.18 2.96 1.18
CA ASP A 146 15.78 3.16 0.81
C ASP A 146 15.62 3.64 -0.64
N HIS A 147 16.49 4.55 -1.10
CA HIS A 147 16.47 5.05 -2.48
C HIS A 147 16.82 3.94 -3.48
N ILE A 148 17.78 3.09 -3.12
CA ILE A 148 18.20 1.95 -3.95
C ILE A 148 17.04 0.96 -4.07
N ALA A 149 16.42 0.59 -2.95
CA ALA A 149 15.30 -0.36 -2.93
C ALA A 149 14.09 0.13 -3.76
N ILE A 150 13.75 1.42 -3.67
CA ILE A 150 12.65 2.00 -4.46
C ILE A 150 13.00 2.09 -5.95
N ARG A 151 14.26 2.43 -6.31
CA ARG A 151 14.72 2.40 -7.71
C ARG A 151 14.57 1.02 -8.33
N GLU A 152 15.12 0.02 -7.65
CA GLU A 152 15.06 -1.37 -8.12
C GLU A 152 13.61 -1.84 -8.27
N LEU A 153 12.73 -1.47 -7.34
CA LEU A 153 11.31 -1.78 -7.43
C LEU A 153 10.62 -1.08 -8.61
N ASN A 154 10.89 0.21 -8.81
CA ASN A 154 10.32 0.98 -9.91
C ASN A 154 10.73 0.37 -11.26
N ASP A 155 12.02 0.04 -11.43
CA ASP A 155 12.53 -0.61 -12.63
C ASP A 155 11.90 -1.99 -12.84
N LYS A 156 11.78 -2.77 -11.77
CA LYS A 156 11.16 -4.09 -11.79
C LYS A 156 9.68 -4.04 -12.20
N ILE A 157 8.92 -3.09 -11.67
CA ILE A 157 7.51 -2.89 -12.03
C ILE A 157 7.40 -2.48 -13.50
N ALA A 158 8.20 -1.50 -13.94
CA ALA A 158 8.17 -0.99 -15.31
C ALA A 158 8.52 -2.06 -16.36
N ALA A 159 9.39 -3.01 -16.01
CA ALA A 159 9.80 -4.10 -16.90
C ALA A 159 8.90 -5.36 -16.82
N ALA A 160 7.95 -5.43 -15.89
CA ALA A 160 7.20 -6.65 -15.61
C ALA A 160 6.01 -6.84 -16.60
N PRO A 161 6.00 -7.90 -17.44
CA PRO A 161 4.94 -8.10 -18.44
C PRO A 161 3.60 -8.56 -17.85
N ARG A 162 3.59 -8.98 -16.58
CA ARG A 162 2.41 -9.46 -15.85
C ARG A 162 1.58 -8.34 -15.20
N VAL A 163 2.00 -7.08 -15.37
CA VAL A 163 1.32 -5.91 -14.82
C VAL A 163 1.25 -4.77 -15.83
N GLU A 164 0.23 -3.92 -15.66
CA GLU A 164 0.18 -2.58 -16.22
C GLU A 164 0.46 -1.60 -15.07
N SER A 165 1.29 -0.58 -15.28
CA SER A 165 1.60 0.38 -14.23
C SER A 165 1.54 1.83 -14.68
N VAL A 166 1.11 2.71 -13.78
CA VAL A 166 1.16 4.17 -13.95
C VAL A 166 1.77 4.78 -12.70
N MET A 167 2.82 5.57 -12.87
CA MET A 167 3.47 6.34 -11.81
C MET A 167 2.97 7.78 -11.84
N LEU A 168 2.39 8.24 -10.73
CA LEU A 168 1.68 9.51 -10.63
C LEU A 168 2.41 10.48 -9.70
N PRO A 169 2.53 11.77 -10.06
CA PRO A 169 3.10 12.80 -9.20
C PRO A 169 2.09 13.33 -8.18
N VAL A 170 1.40 12.43 -7.48
CA VAL A 170 0.57 12.75 -6.32
C VAL A 170 1.49 12.68 -5.10
N ARG A 171 1.53 13.77 -4.31
CA ARG A 171 2.39 13.89 -3.12
C ARG A 171 3.85 13.52 -3.40
N ASP A 172 4.38 12.46 -2.80
CA ASP A 172 5.77 12.00 -2.95
C ASP A 172 5.90 10.83 -3.96
N GLY A 173 4.97 10.79 -4.91
CA GLY A 173 4.88 9.77 -5.94
C GLY A 173 4.03 8.59 -5.48
N VAL A 174 3.04 8.24 -6.30
CA VAL A 174 2.20 7.04 -6.12
C VAL A 174 2.28 6.20 -7.38
N THR A 175 2.65 4.93 -7.26
CA THR A 175 2.58 3.97 -8.39
C THR A 175 1.34 3.11 -8.25
N LEU A 176 0.52 3.10 -9.30
CA LEU A 176 -0.58 2.15 -9.49
C LEU A 176 -0.07 0.96 -10.30
N VAL A 177 -0.30 -0.25 -9.83
CA VAL A 177 0.08 -1.50 -10.51
C VAL A 177 -1.14 -2.41 -10.62
N ARG A 178 -1.64 -2.61 -11.84
CA ARG A 178 -2.75 -3.52 -12.14
C ARG A 178 -2.21 -4.85 -12.65
N LYS A 179 -2.62 -5.96 -12.05
CA LYS A 179 -2.23 -7.29 -12.55
C LYS A 179 -3.00 -7.62 -13.84
N VAL A 180 -2.30 -8.15 -14.84
CA VAL A 180 -2.87 -8.58 -16.13
C VAL A 180 -3.35 -10.02 -16.04
#